data_AF-A0AAU6T5I8-F1
#
_entry.id   AF-A0AAU6T5I8-F1
#
_cell.length_a   1.000
_cell.length_b   1.000
_cell.length_c   1.000
_cell.angle_alpha   90.00
_cell.angle_beta   90.00
_cell.angle_gamma   90.00
#
_symmetry.space_group_name_H-M   'P 1'
#
loop_
_entity.id
_entity.type
_entity.pdbx_description
1 polymer ?
#
loop_
_entity_poly.entity_id
_entity_poly.type
_entity_poly.pdbx_seq_one_letter_code
_entity_poly.pdbx_strand_id
1 'polypeptide(L)'
;MISYLEECKIIIEQVMNSEENNILHGANLMTRTVAQDGVIHVSGGHCHIYAMETFYRAGGLVPINPLLPHIFATAPRTQAYSDHIYEVEGIGSTIFADQCVSTNDCIILASIAGRTIPVVDIALAAKKRGLPVIALQSLAFREGANKSVI
;
A
#
# COMPACT_ATOMS: atom_id res chain seq x y z
N MET A 1 13.83 5.26 25.21
CA MET A 1 13.37 6.50 24.54
C MET A 1 14.45 7.07 23.62
N ILE A 2 15.64 7.43 24.14
CA ILE A 2 16.73 7.99 23.31
C ILE A 2 17.14 7.03 22.18
N SER A 3 17.41 5.75 22.48
CA SER A 3 17.77 4.75 21.47
C SER A 3 16.69 4.56 20.38
N TYR A 4 15.41 4.56 20.72
CA TYR A 4 14.32 4.45 19.73
C TYR A 4 14.30 5.63 18.76
N LEU A 5 14.46 6.85 19.26
CA LEU A 5 14.48 8.05 18.42
C LEU A 5 15.71 8.11 17.52
N GLU A 6 16.87 7.66 18.01
CA GLU A 6 18.08 7.56 17.18
C GLU A 6 17.91 6.55 16.04
N GLU A 7 17.32 5.38 16.30
CA GLU A 7 17.00 4.42 15.23
C GLU A 7 16.01 4.98 14.20
N CYS A 8 15.00 5.74 14.64
CA CYS A 8 14.08 6.41 13.71
C CYS A 8 14.81 7.40 12.80
N LYS A 9 15.76 8.19 13.34
CA LYS A 9 16.56 9.13 12.54
C LYS A 9 17.41 8.40 11.50
N ILE A 10 18.06 7.31 11.90
CA ILE A 10 18.86 6.49 10.98
C ILE A 10 18.01 6.01 9.80
N ILE A 11 16.81 5.46 10.08
CA ILE A 11 15.91 4.98 9.02
C ILE A 11 15.45 6.14 8.12
N ILE A 12 15.10 7.29 8.70
CA ILE A 12 14.69 8.47 7.92
C ILE A 12 15.82 8.96 7.03
N GLU A 13 17.05 9.05 7.54
CA GLU A 13 18.24 9.43 6.76
C GLU A 13 18.51 8.45 5.62
N GLN A 14 18.36 7.14 5.86
CA GLN A 14 18.48 6.13 4.81
C GLN A 14 17.44 6.34 3.71
N VAL A 15 16.16 6.54 4.06
CA VAL A 15 15.10 6.81 3.09
C VAL A 15 15.37 8.09 2.30
N MET A 16 15.77 9.18 2.96
CA MET A 16 16.12 10.44 2.30
C MET A 16 17.27 10.26 1.28
N ASN A 17 18.28 9.46 1.61
CA ASN A 17 19.47 9.28 0.76
C ASN A 17 19.28 8.25 -0.37
N SER A 18 18.30 7.34 -0.26
CA SER A 18 18.19 6.20 -1.19
C SER A 18 16.89 6.14 -1.98
N GLU A 19 15.79 6.69 -1.48
CA GLU A 19 14.46 6.53 -2.08
C GLU A 19 14.02 7.71 -2.96
N GLU A 20 14.82 8.77 -3.07
CA GLU A 20 14.47 9.99 -3.83
C GLU A 20 13.98 9.66 -5.25
N ASN A 21 14.73 8.84 -5.99
CA ASN A 21 14.38 8.46 -7.36
C ASN A 21 13.06 7.65 -7.43
N ASN A 22 12.81 6.76 -6.48
CA ASN A 22 11.58 5.97 -6.41
C ASN A 22 10.37 6.85 -6.04
N ILE A 23 10.57 7.79 -5.10
CA ILE A 23 9.56 8.78 -4.72
C ILE A 23 9.21 9.66 -5.92
N LEU A 24 10.21 10.18 -6.64
CA LEU A 24 9.99 10.97 -7.85
C LEU A 24 9.30 10.16 -8.95
N HIS A 25 9.66 8.89 -9.13
CA HIS A 25 8.99 8.01 -10.09
C HIS A 25 7.50 7.81 -9.72
N GLY A 26 7.20 7.53 -8.46
CA GLY A 26 5.82 7.43 -7.96
C GLY A 26 5.05 8.73 -8.13
N ALA A 27 5.65 9.87 -7.78
CA ALA A 27 5.05 11.19 -7.95
C ALA A 27 4.75 11.53 -9.42
N ASN A 28 5.66 11.19 -10.34
CA ASN A 28 5.44 11.36 -11.78
C ASN A 28 4.27 10.50 -12.29
N LEU A 29 4.13 9.28 -11.77
CA LEU A 29 3.04 8.39 -12.12
C LEU A 29 1.69 8.91 -11.60
N MET A 30 1.65 9.38 -10.35
CA MET A 30 0.48 10.04 -9.76
C MET A 30 0.11 11.31 -10.53
N THR A 31 1.10 12.13 -10.90
CA THR A 31 0.89 13.36 -11.69
C THR A 31 0.29 13.04 -13.05
N ARG A 32 0.82 12.02 -13.75
CA ARG A 32 0.28 11.56 -15.04
C ARG A 32 -1.15 11.06 -14.90
N THR A 33 -1.44 10.29 -13.85
CA THR A 33 -2.78 9.76 -13.55
C THR A 33 -3.77 10.91 -13.47
N VAL A 34 -3.48 11.92 -12.64
CA VAL A 34 -4.37 13.08 -12.47
C VAL A 34 -4.48 13.91 -13.76
N ALA A 35 -3.39 14.10 -14.50
CA ALA A 35 -3.39 14.84 -15.77
C ALA A 35 -4.22 14.16 -16.87
N GLN A 36 -4.54 12.88 -16.72
CA GLN A 36 -5.36 12.08 -17.63
C GLN A 36 -6.77 11.81 -17.07
N ASP A 37 -7.22 12.65 -16.12
CA ASP A 37 -8.51 12.51 -15.42
C ASP A 37 -8.68 11.15 -14.69
N GLY A 38 -7.56 10.52 -14.35
CA GLY A 38 -7.50 9.29 -13.57
C GLY A 38 -7.51 9.53 -12.06
N VAL A 39 -7.77 8.45 -11.33
CA VAL A 39 -7.84 8.41 -9.87
C VAL A 39 -6.67 7.58 -9.31
N ILE A 40 -6.15 8.01 -8.16
CA ILE A 40 -5.10 7.29 -7.44
C ILE A 40 -5.78 6.45 -6.36
N HIS A 41 -5.81 5.14 -6.55
CA HIS A 41 -6.30 4.20 -5.56
C HIS A 41 -5.24 3.96 -4.48
N VAL A 42 -5.62 3.86 -3.21
CA VAL A 42 -4.66 3.57 -2.13
C VAL A 42 -5.21 2.46 -1.23
N SER A 43 -4.44 1.39 -1.04
CA SER A 43 -4.79 0.30 -0.10
C SER A 43 -3.56 -0.13 0.69
N GLY A 44 -3.76 -0.84 1.80
CA GLY A 44 -2.62 -1.37 2.55
C GLY A 44 -2.87 -2.56 3.47
N GLY A 45 -4.04 -3.20 3.44
CA GLY A 45 -4.35 -4.24 4.44
C GLY A 45 -4.13 -3.70 5.87
N HIS A 46 -3.24 -4.32 6.66
CA HIS A 46 -2.87 -3.83 7.99
C HIS A 46 -2.26 -2.44 7.97
N CYS A 47 -1.64 -2.08 6.86
CA CYS A 47 -1.09 -0.76 6.58
C CYS A 47 -2.17 0.20 6.01
N HIS A 48 -3.46 -0.02 6.26
CA HIS A 48 -4.54 0.87 5.77
C HIS A 48 -4.42 2.32 6.28
N ILE A 49 -3.64 2.58 7.34
CA ILE A 49 -3.33 3.93 7.78
C ILE A 49 -2.70 4.80 6.68
N TYR A 50 -1.94 4.22 5.75
CA TYR A 50 -1.40 4.99 4.62
C TYR A 50 -2.51 5.49 3.68
N ALA A 51 -3.55 4.69 3.46
CA ALA A 51 -4.72 5.13 2.71
C ALA A 51 -5.48 6.25 3.45
N MET A 52 -5.65 6.12 4.77
CA MET A 52 -6.27 7.17 5.59
C MET A 52 -5.47 8.47 5.58
N GLU A 53 -4.13 8.38 5.68
CA GLU A 53 -3.26 9.56 5.69
C GLU A 53 -3.34 10.34 4.37
N THR A 54 -3.60 9.65 3.25
CA THR A 54 -3.75 10.32 1.94
C THR A 54 -5.15 10.86 1.66
N PHE A 55 -6.17 10.46 2.44
CA PHE A 55 -7.57 10.72 2.09
C PHE A 55 -8.23 11.78 2.98
N TYR A 56 -8.98 12.68 2.33
CA TYR A 56 -9.94 13.60 2.95
C TYR A 56 -9.39 14.38 4.16
N ARG A 57 -8.17 14.91 4.01
CA ARG A 57 -7.49 15.75 5.00
C ARG A 57 -7.03 17.07 4.40
N ALA A 58 -6.78 18.06 5.27
CA ALA A 58 -6.21 19.34 4.85
C ALA A 58 -4.84 19.13 4.17
N GLY A 59 -4.65 19.77 3.02
CA GLY A 59 -3.45 19.60 2.17
C GLY A 59 -3.42 18.32 1.34
N GLY A 60 -4.47 17.48 1.40
CA GLY A 60 -4.58 16.26 0.60
C GLY A 60 -4.96 16.53 -0.86
N LEU A 61 -4.53 15.62 -1.74
CA LEU A 61 -4.92 15.62 -3.15
C LEU A 61 -6.36 15.11 -3.29
N VAL A 62 -7.19 15.80 -4.08
CA VAL A 62 -8.61 15.45 -4.25
C VAL A 62 -8.85 14.09 -4.93
N PRO A 63 -8.19 13.73 -6.05
CA PRO A 63 -8.41 12.44 -6.76
C PRO A 63 -7.75 11.22 -6.08
N ILE A 64 -7.89 11.09 -4.76
CA ILE A 64 -7.51 9.89 -4.00
C ILE A 64 -8.77 9.06 -3.73
N ASN A 65 -8.73 7.78 -4.11
CA ASN A 65 -9.75 6.80 -3.74
C ASN A 65 -9.17 5.79 -2.73
N PRO A 66 -9.57 5.83 -1.45
CA PRO A 66 -9.04 4.96 -0.41
C PRO A 66 -9.81 3.63 -0.39
N LEU A 67 -9.08 2.52 -0.52
CA LEU A 67 -9.64 1.18 -0.35
C LEU A 67 -9.53 0.78 1.12
N LEU A 68 -10.58 1.11 1.88
CA LEU A 68 -10.69 0.91 3.33
C LEU A 68 -11.80 -0.09 3.69
N PRO A 69 -11.76 -1.35 3.21
CA PRO A 69 -12.74 -2.33 3.62
C PRO A 69 -12.59 -2.62 5.13
N HIS A 70 -13.70 -2.71 5.86
CA HIS A 70 -13.68 -2.91 7.31
C HIS A 70 -12.90 -4.16 7.75
N ILE A 71 -12.80 -5.18 6.90
CA ILE A 71 -12.03 -6.40 7.19
C ILE A 71 -10.51 -6.16 7.28
N PHE A 72 -9.99 -5.03 6.79
CA PHE A 72 -8.57 -4.65 6.90
C PHE A 72 -8.29 -3.70 8.08
N ALA A 73 -9.33 -3.20 8.76
CA ALA A 73 -9.18 -2.25 9.85
C ALA A 73 -8.41 -2.87 11.03
N THR A 74 -7.64 -2.04 11.75
CA THR A 74 -6.96 -2.41 13.01
C THR A 74 -7.92 -2.45 14.21
N ALA A 75 -9.20 -2.75 13.95
CA ALA A 75 -10.22 -3.02 14.93
C ALA A 75 -10.86 -4.39 14.67
N PRO A 76 -10.07 -5.49 14.63
CA PRO A 76 -10.61 -6.80 14.30
C PRO A 76 -11.47 -7.33 15.44
N ARG A 77 -12.43 -8.20 15.10
CA ARG A 77 -13.25 -8.90 16.09
C ARG A 77 -12.39 -9.75 17.04
N THR A 78 -11.37 -10.42 16.51
CA THR A 78 -10.33 -11.15 17.24
C THR A 78 -9.04 -11.17 16.40
N GLN A 79 -7.88 -11.43 17.04
CA GLN A 79 -6.62 -11.61 16.31
C GLN A 79 -6.69 -12.76 15.30
N ALA A 80 -7.17 -13.94 15.70
CA ALA A 80 -7.26 -15.10 14.82
C ALA A 80 -8.18 -14.85 13.61
N TYR A 81 -9.28 -14.11 13.80
CA TYR A 81 -10.14 -13.68 12.69
C TYR A 81 -9.35 -12.79 11.71
N SER A 82 -8.60 -11.83 12.23
CA SER A 82 -7.76 -10.97 11.43
C SER A 82 -6.73 -11.78 10.64
N ASP A 83 -5.97 -12.65 11.30
CA ASP A 83 -4.92 -13.45 10.66
C ASP A 83 -5.50 -14.33 9.54
N HIS A 84 -6.65 -14.97 9.78
CA HIS A 84 -7.29 -15.83 8.79
C HIS A 84 -7.73 -15.08 7.53
N ILE A 85 -8.19 -13.82 7.66
CA ILE A 85 -8.51 -12.98 6.49
C ILE A 85 -7.28 -12.79 5.58
N TYR A 86 -6.06 -12.82 6.13
CA TYR A 86 -4.82 -12.68 5.37
C TYR A 86 -4.27 -14.01 4.84
N GLU A 87 -4.97 -15.12 5.08
CA GLU A 87 -4.68 -16.45 4.53
C GLU A 87 -5.60 -16.82 3.36
N VAL A 88 -6.70 -16.09 3.17
CA VAL A 88 -7.72 -16.41 2.15
C VAL A 88 -7.44 -15.65 0.85
N GLU A 89 -7.15 -16.40 -0.21
CA GLU A 89 -7.01 -15.89 -1.57
C GLU A 89 -8.34 -15.38 -2.14
N GLY A 90 -8.27 -14.35 -2.98
CA GLY A 90 -9.42 -13.78 -3.68
C GLY A 90 -10.16 -12.68 -2.91
N ILE A 91 -9.89 -12.51 -1.61
CA ILE A 91 -10.48 -11.42 -0.81
C ILE A 91 -10.10 -10.06 -1.40
N GLY A 92 -8.81 -9.84 -1.64
CA GLY A 92 -8.35 -8.56 -2.17
C GLY A 92 -8.86 -8.30 -3.59
N SER A 93 -8.92 -9.34 -4.41
CA SER A 93 -9.49 -9.28 -5.77
C SER A 93 -10.97 -8.89 -5.74
N THR A 94 -11.73 -9.45 -4.80
CA THR A 94 -13.16 -9.12 -4.63
C THR A 94 -13.36 -7.67 -4.21
N ILE A 95 -12.56 -7.19 -3.26
CA ILE A 95 -12.59 -5.78 -2.82
C ILE A 95 -12.27 -4.84 -3.99
N PHE A 96 -11.24 -5.18 -4.77
CA PHE A 96 -10.83 -4.36 -5.92
C PHE A 96 -11.81 -4.47 -7.09
N ALA A 97 -12.60 -5.54 -7.17
CA ALA A 97 -13.58 -5.73 -8.23
C ALA A 97 -14.70 -4.68 -8.20
N ASP A 98 -15.07 -4.23 -6.99
CA ASP A 98 -16.11 -3.21 -6.74
C ASP A 98 -15.67 -1.78 -7.11
N GLN A 99 -14.38 -1.58 -7.37
CA GLN A 99 -13.87 -0.26 -7.74
C GLN A 99 -14.16 0.05 -9.21
N CYS A 100 -14.71 1.24 -9.48
CA CYS A 100 -14.79 1.82 -10.81
C CYS A 100 -13.39 2.24 -11.27
N VAL A 101 -12.70 1.34 -11.97
CA VAL A 101 -11.31 1.52 -12.39
C VAL A 101 -11.23 1.86 -13.87
N SER A 102 -10.49 2.92 -14.19
CA SER A 102 -10.11 3.37 -15.54
C SER A 102 -8.67 2.93 -15.87
N THR A 103 -8.34 2.84 -17.16
CA THR A 103 -6.97 2.59 -17.62
C THR A 103 -6.01 3.75 -17.36
N ASN A 104 -6.54 4.93 -17.02
CA ASN A 104 -5.74 6.11 -16.67
C ASN A 104 -5.37 6.15 -15.19
N ASP A 105 -5.94 5.26 -14.38
CA ASP A 105 -5.75 5.21 -12.93
C ASP A 105 -4.38 4.61 -12.57
N CYS A 106 -3.96 4.83 -11.32
CA CYS A 106 -2.87 4.07 -10.71
C CYS A 106 -3.24 3.63 -9.30
N ILE A 107 -2.45 2.71 -8.73
CA ILE A 107 -2.70 2.22 -7.38
C ILE A 107 -1.43 2.23 -6.53
N ILE A 108 -1.55 2.71 -5.29
CA ILE A 108 -0.54 2.62 -4.24
C ILE A 108 -0.93 1.50 -3.28
N LEU A 109 -0.01 0.56 -3.06
CA LEU A 109 -0.19 -0.57 -2.17
C LEU A 109 0.87 -0.54 -1.07
N ALA A 110 0.44 -0.27 0.17
CA ALA A 110 1.30 -0.33 1.34
C ALA A 110 1.28 -1.75 1.95
N SER A 111 2.42 -2.41 2.02
CA SER A 111 2.58 -3.68 2.72
C SER A 111 4.02 -3.85 3.15
N ILE A 112 4.28 -3.78 4.46
CA ILE A 112 5.64 -3.91 5.01
C ILE A 112 6.31 -5.20 4.52
N ALA A 113 5.58 -6.32 4.53
CA ALA A 113 6.10 -7.63 4.15
C ALA A 113 6.10 -7.87 2.63
N GLY A 114 5.32 -7.12 1.85
CA GLY A 114 5.19 -7.28 0.40
C GLY A 114 4.60 -8.63 -0.06
N ARG A 115 4.07 -9.44 0.86
CA ARG A 115 3.57 -10.81 0.60
C ARG A 115 2.21 -11.13 1.22
N THR A 116 1.55 -10.14 1.80
CA THR A 116 0.22 -10.31 2.40
C THR A 116 -0.81 -10.60 1.31
N ILE A 117 -1.48 -11.75 1.38
CA ILE A 117 -2.36 -12.28 0.31
C ILE A 117 -3.36 -11.23 -0.21
N PRO A 118 -4.13 -10.52 0.64
CA PRO A 118 -5.12 -9.57 0.12
C PRO A 118 -4.49 -8.40 -0.65
N VAL A 119 -3.28 -7.97 -0.29
CA VAL A 119 -2.58 -6.90 -1.03
C VAL A 119 -2.00 -7.44 -2.35
N VAL A 120 -1.48 -8.67 -2.34
CA VAL A 120 -0.99 -9.35 -3.56
C VAL A 120 -2.13 -9.57 -4.55
N ASP A 121 -3.30 -10.00 -4.08
CA ASP A 121 -4.50 -10.13 -4.90
C ASP A 121 -4.87 -8.81 -5.59
N ILE A 122 -4.89 -7.71 -4.85
CA ILE A 122 -5.16 -6.37 -5.40
C ILE A 122 -4.10 -6.01 -6.45
N ALA A 123 -2.82 -6.25 -6.17
CA ALA A 123 -1.73 -5.97 -7.10
C ALA A 123 -1.88 -6.75 -8.42
N LEU A 124 -2.20 -8.04 -8.34
CA LEU A 124 -2.41 -8.89 -9.51
C LEU A 124 -3.65 -8.46 -10.31
N ALA A 125 -4.74 -8.12 -9.62
CA ALA A 125 -5.96 -7.64 -10.25
C ALA A 125 -5.77 -6.27 -10.92
N ALA A 126 -5.03 -5.35 -10.31
CA ALA A 126 -4.64 -4.07 -10.89
C ALA A 126 -3.78 -4.27 -12.15
N LYS A 127 -2.75 -5.12 -12.07
CA LYS A 127 -1.90 -5.45 -13.22
C LYS A 127 -2.70 -6.07 -14.37
N LYS A 128 -3.65 -6.96 -14.08
CA LYS A 128 -4.54 -7.56 -15.10
C LYS A 128 -5.41 -6.52 -15.81
N ARG A 129 -5.74 -5.42 -15.13
CA ARG A 129 -6.47 -4.27 -15.69
C ARG A 129 -5.57 -3.22 -16.36
N GLY A 130 -4.25 -3.45 -16.39
CA GLY A 130 -3.28 -2.53 -16.99
C GLY A 130 -2.88 -1.35 -16.10
N LEU A 131 -3.25 -1.37 -14.81
CA LEU A 131 -2.92 -0.27 -13.91
C LEU A 131 -1.46 -0.33 -13.47
N PRO A 132 -0.76 0.81 -13.49
CA PRO A 132 0.51 0.97 -12.80
C PRO A 132 0.35 0.80 -11.27
N VAL A 133 1.27 0.06 -10.67
CA VAL A 133 1.29 -0.24 -9.22
C VAL A 133 2.52 0.39 -8.57
N ILE A 134 2.31 1.22 -7.55
CA ILE A 134 3.33 1.77 -6.67
C ILE A 134 3.30 0.95 -5.37
N ALA A 135 4.37 0.23 -5.05
CA ALA A 135 4.44 -0.59 -3.85
C ALA A 135 5.27 0.10 -2.76
N LEU A 136 4.66 0.34 -1.59
CA LEU A 136 5.34 0.83 -0.39
C LEU A 136 5.60 -0.35 0.55
N GLN A 137 6.85 -0.79 0.67
CA GLN A 137 7.25 -1.99 1.40
C GLN A 137 8.60 -1.82 2.12
N SER A 138 8.89 -2.69 3.08
CA SER A 138 10.23 -2.78 3.66
C SER A 138 11.00 -3.92 2.99
N LEU A 139 11.96 -3.57 2.12
CA LEU A 139 12.80 -4.57 1.46
C LEU A 139 13.64 -5.36 2.47
N ALA A 140 14.17 -4.69 3.49
CA ALA A 140 14.92 -5.33 4.58
C ALA A 140 14.08 -6.37 5.33
N PHE A 141 12.81 -6.06 5.64
CA PHE A 141 11.91 -7.02 6.29
C PHE A 141 11.63 -8.22 5.37
N ARG A 142 11.32 -7.96 4.10
CA ARG A 142 11.05 -9.00 3.10
C ARG A 142 12.23 -9.95 2.91
N GLU A 143 13.44 -9.42 2.85
CA GLU A 143 14.68 -10.19 2.67
C GLU A 143 15.11 -10.92 3.95
N GLY A 144 14.92 -10.30 5.12
CA GLY A 144 15.17 -10.92 6.42
C GLY A 144 14.26 -12.11 6.69
N ALA A 145 13.00 -12.06 6.23
CA ALA A 145 12.05 -13.17 6.34
C ALA A 145 12.45 -14.41 5.53
N ASN A 146 13.27 -14.27 4.48
CA ASN A 146 13.81 -15.41 3.71
C ASN A 146 14.98 -16.12 4.42
N LYS A 147 15.53 -15.55 5.50
CA LYS A 147 16.63 -16.18 6.26
C LYS A 147 16.16 -17.03 7.44
N SER A 148 14.85 -17.04 7.74
CA SER A 148 14.29 -17.74 8.91
C SER A 148 13.40 -18.94 8.56
N VAL A 149 13.45 -19.42 7.32
CA VAL A 149 12.77 -20.66 6.89
C VAL A 149 13.69 -21.45 5.96
N ILE A 150 14.75 -22.03 6.53
CA ILE A 150 15.35 -23.32 6.15
C ILE A 150 15.91 -23.94 7.43
#